data_AF-A0A3C1U2C3-F1
#
_entry.id   AF-A0A3C1U2C3-F1
#
_cell.length_a   1.000
_cell.length_b   1.000
_cell.length_c   1.000
_cell.angle_alpha   90.00
_cell.angle_beta   90.00
_cell.angle_gamma   90.00
#
_symmetry.space_group_name_H-M   'P 1'
#
loop_
_entity.id
_entity.type
_entity.pdbx_description
1 polymer ?
#
loop_
_entity_poly.entity_id
_entity_poly.type
_entity_poly.pdbx_seq_one_letter_code
_entity_poly.pdbx_strand_id
1 'polypeptide(L)'
;SKVFAGGVEAAASSGGSIMPPIMGVAAFIMASLTGVPYRQIIIAAAIPAAFYFFCLFLSVIFQARKQNIEAVGELTDDMRLTGQDRLQLMQIFGPVLLVLILLLTPKDAVGCSWISVFLGAVVERNGDACMIQSLPWIVELVQNGAGDASAAGWWAVMLLLGLMFLDKEFRARPRKILDALSKAGVLISTLYLMFLAVTVIDVSLNFTGLAKFVAIDVLAFLKSFDVSANSAGSQLLALGLTMLLAVLLGMGMPAVPAYINAALLMGPMLVGLGLATFTAHMFIFYFAVASAITPPVALAAFAAASITNADPMKTGFSAVKSGIVMFTIPFIFAIYPELLLIKHAVIDPATGLFLPGYDGRIDVGWLMFLIARLALALYLVSSAMAAFDYKALSPFQVGLRIILAILVVTRPVEIYGPAILAGIGVITMHVLGTRKGVAA
;
A
#
# COMPACT_ATOMS: atom_id res chain seq x y z
N SER A 1 -17.87 13.25 -14.33
CA SER A 1 -16.93 14.38 -14.61
C SER A 1 -15.59 13.83 -15.08
N LYS A 2 -15.01 14.35 -16.17
CA LYS A 2 -13.72 13.88 -16.75
C LYS A 2 -12.55 13.97 -15.75
N VAL A 3 -12.41 15.10 -15.08
CA VAL A 3 -11.37 15.36 -14.07
C VAL A 3 -11.44 14.37 -12.92
N PHE A 4 -12.65 14.06 -12.44
CA PHE A 4 -12.83 13.09 -11.36
C PHE A 4 -12.51 11.66 -11.82
N ALA A 5 -12.97 11.26 -13.00
CA ALA A 5 -12.66 9.93 -13.55
C ALA A 5 -11.15 9.73 -13.72
N GLY A 6 -10.44 10.73 -14.25
CA GLY A 6 -8.98 10.68 -14.37
C GLY A 6 -8.28 10.67 -13.00
N GLY A 7 -8.80 11.43 -12.04
CA GLY A 7 -8.28 11.45 -10.67
C GLY A 7 -8.44 10.11 -9.95
N VAL A 8 -9.58 9.44 -10.12
CA VAL A 8 -9.83 8.10 -9.56
C VAL A 8 -8.94 7.06 -10.23
N GLU A 9 -8.80 7.09 -11.56
CA GLU A 9 -7.90 6.17 -12.27
C GLU A 9 -6.45 6.31 -11.80
N ALA A 10 -5.96 7.55 -11.69
CA ALA A 10 -4.61 7.82 -11.20
C ALA A 10 -4.39 7.34 -9.76
N ALA A 11 -5.37 7.56 -8.88
CA ALA A 11 -5.35 7.09 -7.51
C ALA A 11 -5.37 5.54 -7.47
N ALA A 12 -6.34 4.89 -8.11
CA ALA A 12 -6.49 3.44 -8.17
C ALA A 12 -5.22 2.75 -8.68
N SER A 13 -4.66 3.25 -9.78
CA SER A 13 -3.45 2.75 -10.40
C SER A 13 -2.24 2.85 -9.47
N SER A 14 -2.06 4.00 -8.80
CA SER A 14 -0.97 4.20 -7.83
C SER A 14 -1.13 3.31 -6.60
N GLY A 15 -2.36 3.13 -6.12
CA GLY A 15 -2.69 2.22 -5.01
C GLY A 15 -2.37 0.75 -5.30
N GLY A 16 -2.37 0.35 -6.57
CA GLY A 16 -1.96 -0.99 -7.00
C GLY A 16 -0.51 -1.32 -6.61
N SER A 17 0.37 -0.33 -6.52
CA SER A 17 1.76 -0.53 -6.09
C SER A 17 1.93 -0.75 -4.58
N ILE A 18 0.88 -0.49 -3.80
CA ILE A 18 0.84 -0.74 -2.35
C ILE A 18 0.12 -2.07 -2.06
N MET A 19 -0.75 -2.52 -2.96
CA MET A 19 -1.55 -3.72 -2.80
C MET A 19 -0.68 -5.00 -2.89
N PRO A 20 -0.75 -5.89 -1.89
CA PRO A 20 -0.16 -7.22 -1.98
C PRO A 20 -0.85 -8.10 -3.06
N PRO A 21 -0.19 -9.12 -3.63
CA PRO A 21 1.10 -9.70 -3.24
C PRO A 21 2.30 -9.21 -4.04
N ILE A 22 2.08 -8.52 -5.17
CA ILE A 22 3.18 -8.12 -6.07
C ILE A 22 3.86 -6.86 -5.56
N MET A 23 3.06 -5.88 -5.10
CA MET A 23 3.51 -4.55 -4.66
C MET A 23 4.47 -3.89 -5.69
N GLY A 24 4.85 -2.63 -5.50
CA GLY A 24 5.85 -2.00 -6.36
C GLY A 24 7.23 -2.63 -6.15
N VAL A 25 8.13 -2.49 -7.13
CA VAL A 25 9.54 -2.93 -7.02
C VAL A 25 10.24 -2.34 -5.78
N ALA A 26 9.79 -1.17 -5.30
CA ALA A 26 10.29 -0.54 -4.08
C ALA A 26 10.06 -1.39 -2.82
N ALA A 27 9.03 -2.24 -2.77
CA ALA A 27 8.81 -3.16 -1.65
C ALA A 27 9.92 -4.24 -1.56
N PHE A 28 10.48 -4.68 -2.69
CA PHE A 28 11.63 -5.59 -2.69
C PHE A 28 12.89 -4.92 -2.14
N ILE A 29 13.11 -3.66 -2.50
CA ILE A 29 14.23 -2.88 -1.96
C ILE A 29 14.03 -2.60 -0.47
N MET A 30 12.79 -2.39 -0.03
CA MET A 30 12.51 -2.31 1.40
C MET A 30 12.87 -3.60 2.13
N ALA A 31 12.55 -4.77 1.57
CA ALA A 31 12.91 -6.05 2.15
C ALA A 31 14.44 -6.17 2.33
N SER A 32 15.23 -5.76 1.33
CA SER A 32 16.68 -5.80 1.42
C SER A 32 17.27 -4.77 2.39
N LEU A 33 16.72 -3.55 2.44
CA LEU A 33 17.20 -2.50 3.34
C LEU A 33 16.83 -2.73 4.81
N THR A 34 15.63 -3.29 5.06
CA THR A 34 15.15 -3.53 6.43
C THR A 34 15.55 -4.91 6.97
N GLY A 35 15.99 -5.83 6.11
CA GLY A 35 16.25 -7.23 6.46
C GLY A 35 14.99 -8.03 6.80
N VAL A 36 13.81 -7.44 6.61
CA VAL A 36 12.51 -8.09 6.90
C VAL A 36 12.09 -8.93 5.70
N PRO A 37 11.74 -10.22 5.87
CA PRO A 37 11.30 -11.07 4.77
C PRO A 37 10.10 -10.48 4.03
N TYR A 38 10.09 -10.58 2.69
CA TYR A 38 9.04 -10.01 1.85
C TYR A 38 7.63 -10.50 2.22
N ARG A 39 7.49 -11.76 2.65
CA ARG A 39 6.23 -12.30 3.19
C ARG A 39 5.66 -11.43 4.32
N GLN A 40 6.51 -10.95 5.21
CA GLN A 40 6.05 -10.11 6.31
C GLN A 40 5.58 -8.76 5.74
N ILE A 41 6.32 -8.15 4.82
CA ILE A 41 5.91 -6.92 4.11
C ILE A 41 4.50 -7.03 3.51
N ILE A 42 4.20 -8.14 2.82
CA ILE A 42 2.85 -8.44 2.27
C ILE A 42 1.79 -8.41 3.39
N ILE A 43 2.06 -9.11 4.50
CA ILE A 43 1.12 -9.21 5.63
C ILE A 43 0.87 -7.82 6.25
N ALA A 44 1.92 -7.02 6.43
CA ALA A 44 1.80 -5.64 6.93
C ALA A 44 0.97 -4.74 6.03
N ALA A 45 1.15 -4.85 4.72
CA ALA A 45 0.48 -3.99 3.77
C ALA A 45 -1.00 -4.36 3.55
N ALA A 46 -1.43 -5.57 3.94
CA ALA A 46 -2.78 -6.07 3.64
C ALA A 46 -3.91 -5.22 4.24
N ILE A 47 -3.89 -4.94 5.55
CA ILE A 47 -4.93 -4.12 6.21
C ILE A 47 -4.91 -2.67 5.69
N PRO A 48 -3.75 -1.97 5.69
CA PRO A 48 -3.61 -0.65 5.07
C PRO A 48 -4.14 -0.55 3.63
N ALA A 49 -3.81 -1.53 2.77
CA ALA A 49 -4.26 -1.56 1.38
C ALA A 49 -5.78 -1.78 1.28
N ALA A 50 -6.35 -2.66 2.10
CA ALA A 50 -7.80 -2.87 2.16
C ALA A 50 -8.53 -1.58 2.53
N PHE A 51 -8.03 -0.83 3.53
CA PHE A 51 -8.59 0.47 3.89
C PHE A 51 -8.48 1.50 2.78
N TYR A 52 -7.34 1.56 2.09
CA TYR A 52 -7.16 2.46 0.96
C TYR A 52 -8.21 2.22 -0.14
N PHE A 53 -8.39 0.96 -0.58
CA PHE A 53 -9.37 0.63 -1.62
C PHE A 53 -10.81 0.74 -1.13
N PHE A 54 -11.09 0.45 0.14
CA PHE A 54 -12.40 0.69 0.74
C PHE A 54 -12.78 2.17 0.67
N CYS A 55 -11.85 3.08 0.95
CA CYS A 55 -12.09 4.52 0.85
C CYS A 55 -12.22 5.02 -0.57
N LEU A 56 -11.40 4.49 -1.48
CA LEU A 56 -11.52 4.81 -2.89
C LEU A 56 -12.90 4.39 -3.42
N PHE A 57 -13.35 3.19 -3.04
CA PHE A 57 -14.69 2.68 -3.35
C PHE A 57 -15.81 3.57 -2.78
N LEU A 58 -15.73 3.95 -1.50
CA LEU A 58 -16.70 4.89 -0.90
C LEU A 58 -16.73 6.23 -1.62
N SER A 59 -15.56 6.77 -1.98
CA SER A 59 -15.45 8.04 -2.70
C SER A 59 -16.11 7.98 -4.07
N VAL A 60 -15.94 6.86 -4.79
CA VAL A 60 -16.62 6.61 -6.07
C VAL A 60 -18.14 6.51 -5.87
N ILE A 61 -18.61 5.78 -4.86
CA ILE A 61 -20.06 5.67 -4.55
C ILE A 61 -20.66 7.04 -4.26
N PHE A 62 -20.06 7.82 -3.36
CA PHE A 62 -20.59 9.14 -3.01
C PHE A 62 -20.59 10.08 -4.20
N GLN A 63 -19.56 10.02 -5.04
CA GLN A 63 -19.48 10.84 -6.23
C GLN A 63 -20.47 10.39 -7.32
N ALA A 64 -20.74 9.10 -7.46
CA ALA A 64 -21.74 8.54 -8.36
C ALA A 64 -23.15 8.94 -7.93
N ARG A 65 -23.47 8.85 -6.63
CA ARG A 65 -24.73 9.35 -6.06
C ARG A 65 -24.89 10.86 -6.25
N LYS A 66 -23.83 11.63 -6.02
CA LYS A 66 -23.82 13.09 -6.25
C LYS A 66 -24.10 13.45 -7.71
N GLN A 67 -23.65 12.62 -8.65
CA GLN A 67 -23.88 12.82 -10.08
C GLN A 67 -25.17 12.15 -10.59
N ASN A 68 -25.95 11.49 -9.71
CA ASN A 68 -27.12 10.67 -10.06
C ASN A 68 -26.86 9.76 -11.27
N ILE A 69 -25.76 9.01 -11.22
CA ILE A 69 -25.41 8.06 -12.28
C ILE A 69 -26.38 6.87 -12.19
N GLU A 70 -27.28 6.76 -13.15
CA GLU A 70 -28.15 5.61 -13.33
C GLU A 70 -27.48 4.54 -14.19
N ALA A 71 -27.88 3.28 -14.03
CA ALA A 71 -27.42 2.21 -14.91
C ALA A 71 -27.97 2.44 -16.32
N VAL A 72 -27.09 2.57 -17.30
CA VAL A 72 -27.47 2.81 -18.70
C VAL A 72 -27.20 1.55 -19.53
N GLY A 73 -28.22 1.06 -20.23
CA GLY A 73 -28.12 0.01 -21.25
C GLY A 73 -28.64 -1.38 -20.82
N GLU A 74 -29.17 -2.13 -21.80
CA GLU A 74 -29.30 -3.59 -21.69
C GLU A 74 -27.91 -4.22 -21.84
N LEU A 75 -27.64 -5.32 -21.12
CA LEU A 75 -26.39 -6.08 -21.25
C LEU A 75 -26.17 -6.48 -22.72
N THR A 76 -25.22 -5.84 -23.40
CA THR A 76 -24.81 -6.24 -24.75
C THR A 76 -24.17 -7.62 -24.70
N ASP A 77 -24.31 -8.41 -25.78
CA ASP A 77 -23.76 -9.77 -25.83
C ASP A 77 -22.23 -9.81 -25.64
N ASP A 78 -21.52 -8.71 -25.96
CA ASP A 78 -20.08 -8.54 -25.72
C ASP A 78 -19.69 -8.45 -24.23
N MET A 79 -20.65 -8.16 -23.34
CA MET A 79 -20.44 -8.14 -21.88
C MET A 79 -20.62 -9.51 -21.24
N ARG A 80 -21.07 -10.53 -22.00
CA ARG A 80 -21.26 -11.89 -21.50
C ARG A 80 -19.95 -12.65 -21.64
N LEU A 81 -19.33 -12.98 -20.50
CA LEU A 81 -18.14 -13.82 -20.49
C LEU A 81 -18.42 -15.16 -21.17
N THR A 82 -17.69 -15.44 -22.24
CA THR A 82 -17.70 -16.75 -22.90
C THR A 82 -16.80 -17.73 -22.14
N GLY A 83 -16.94 -19.03 -22.43
CA GLY A 83 -16.06 -20.06 -21.87
C GLY A 83 -14.59 -19.88 -22.24
N GLN A 84 -14.30 -19.23 -23.38
CA GLN A 84 -12.95 -18.89 -23.81
C GLN A 84 -12.38 -17.72 -23.01
N ASP A 85 -13.18 -16.69 -22.74
CA ASP A 85 -12.76 -15.56 -21.89
C ASP A 85 -12.40 -16.04 -20.49
N ARG A 86 -13.15 -17.01 -19.94
CA ARG A 86 -12.84 -17.62 -18.64
C ARG A 86 -11.51 -18.38 -18.63
N LEU A 87 -11.13 -19.00 -19.74
CA LEU A 87 -9.82 -19.65 -19.89
C LEU A 87 -8.70 -18.62 -20.07
N GLN A 88 -8.94 -17.52 -20.80
CA GLN A 88 -7.98 -16.42 -20.92
C GLN A 88 -7.75 -15.68 -19.59
N LEU A 89 -8.78 -15.57 -18.74
CA LEU A 89 -8.63 -15.04 -17.38
C LEU A 89 -7.59 -15.81 -16.54
N MET A 90 -7.34 -17.10 -16.83
CA MET A 90 -6.28 -17.86 -16.17
C MET A 90 -4.89 -17.26 -16.41
N GLN A 91 -4.66 -16.54 -17.51
CA GLN A 91 -3.39 -15.86 -17.79
C GLN A 91 -3.12 -14.71 -16.81
N ILE A 92 -4.16 -14.11 -16.22
CA ILE A 92 -4.03 -13.06 -15.22
C ILE A 92 -4.02 -13.68 -13.83
N PHE A 93 -5.05 -14.47 -13.50
CA PHE A 93 -5.20 -15.02 -12.15
C PHE A 93 -4.17 -16.11 -11.82
N GLY A 94 -3.72 -16.90 -12.80
CA GLY A 94 -2.77 -17.99 -12.60
C GLY A 94 -1.42 -17.50 -12.06
N PRO A 95 -0.71 -16.59 -12.74
CA PRO A 95 0.54 -16.03 -12.25
C PRO A 95 0.40 -15.31 -10.91
N VAL A 96 -0.67 -14.52 -10.72
CA VAL A 96 -0.93 -13.82 -9.45
C VAL A 96 -1.13 -14.81 -8.30
N LEU A 97 -1.91 -15.87 -8.52
CA LEU A 97 -2.16 -16.90 -7.52
C LEU A 97 -0.88 -17.69 -7.21
N LEU A 98 -0.07 -18.01 -8.22
CA LEU A 98 1.22 -18.68 -8.03
C LEU A 98 2.17 -17.82 -7.18
N VAL A 99 2.28 -16.53 -7.48
CA VAL A 99 3.08 -15.57 -6.70
C VAL A 99 2.58 -15.53 -5.25
N LEU A 100 1.26 -15.43 -5.06
CA LEU A 100 0.66 -15.40 -3.73
C LEU A 100 0.95 -16.68 -2.93
N ILE A 101 0.83 -17.85 -3.55
CA ILE A 101 1.12 -19.14 -2.92
C ILE A 101 2.61 -19.24 -2.56
N LEU A 102 3.52 -18.95 -3.49
CA LEU A 102 4.96 -19.06 -3.25
C LEU A 102 5.43 -18.08 -2.17
N LEU A 103 4.92 -16.85 -2.16
CA LEU A 103 5.34 -15.83 -1.20
C LEU A 103 4.76 -16.02 0.20
N LEU A 104 3.51 -16.50 0.31
CA LEU A 104 2.89 -16.75 1.61
C LEU A 104 3.37 -18.05 2.25
N THR A 105 3.81 -19.04 1.45
CA THR A 105 4.27 -20.32 1.99
C THR A 105 5.67 -20.19 2.60
N PRO A 106 5.86 -20.51 3.89
CA PRO A 106 7.19 -20.58 4.51
C PRO A 106 8.08 -21.62 3.84
N LYS A 107 9.38 -21.31 3.66
CA LYS A 107 10.39 -22.28 3.20
C LYS A 107 10.37 -23.57 4.03
N ASP A 108 10.27 -23.43 5.35
CA ASP A 108 10.23 -24.56 6.29
C ASP A 108 8.95 -25.39 6.12
N ALA A 109 7.83 -24.76 5.77
CA ALA A 109 6.56 -25.46 5.55
C ALA A 109 6.57 -26.28 4.25
N VAL A 110 7.33 -25.86 3.23
CA VAL A 110 7.48 -26.63 1.98
C VAL A 110 8.31 -27.89 2.22
N GLY A 111 9.44 -27.75 2.90
CA GLY A 111 10.34 -28.88 3.16
C GLY A 111 9.75 -29.93 4.10
N CYS A 112 8.88 -29.53 5.03
CA CYS A 112 8.26 -30.39 6.04
C CYS A 112 6.81 -30.81 5.72
N SER A 113 6.35 -30.53 4.50
CA SER A 113 5.00 -30.87 4.07
C SER A 113 4.83 -32.38 3.90
N TRP A 114 3.62 -32.90 4.12
CA TRP A 114 3.28 -34.28 3.76
C TRP A 114 3.56 -34.62 2.28
N ILE A 115 3.48 -33.62 1.39
CA ILE A 115 3.80 -33.73 -0.04
C ILE A 115 5.30 -33.92 -0.28
N SER A 116 6.17 -33.28 0.51
CA SER A 116 7.63 -33.44 0.36
C SER A 116 8.08 -34.83 0.82
N VAL A 117 7.51 -35.33 1.91
CA VAL A 117 7.76 -36.69 2.43
C VAL A 117 7.27 -37.74 1.43
N PHE A 118 6.09 -37.54 0.83
CA PHE A 118 5.57 -38.43 -0.21
C PHE A 118 6.45 -38.45 -1.49
N LEU A 119 7.06 -37.31 -1.84
CA LEU A 119 7.96 -37.19 -2.99
C LEU A 119 9.40 -37.67 -2.69
N GLY A 120 9.68 -38.17 -1.49
CA GLY A 120 10.97 -38.78 -1.12
C GLY A 120 11.93 -37.88 -0.34
N ALA A 121 11.46 -36.81 0.32
CA ALA A 121 12.29 -36.02 1.22
C ALA A 121 12.61 -36.78 2.52
N VAL A 122 13.89 -36.80 2.90
CA VAL A 122 14.34 -37.35 4.18
C VAL A 122 14.35 -36.22 5.19
N VAL A 123 13.42 -36.29 6.13
CA VAL A 123 13.15 -35.24 7.11
C VAL A 123 13.28 -35.85 8.51
N GLU A 124 14.12 -35.26 9.35
CA GLU A 124 14.30 -35.66 10.73
C GLU A 124 13.48 -34.72 11.63
N ARG A 125 12.46 -35.26 12.30
CA ARG A 125 11.52 -34.48 13.10
C ARG A 125 11.91 -34.57 14.58
N ASN A 126 12.55 -33.52 15.09
CA ASN A 126 12.93 -33.44 16.50
C ASN A 126 11.97 -32.50 17.24
N GLY A 127 10.83 -33.04 17.69
CA GLY A 127 9.76 -32.27 18.31
C GLY A 127 9.04 -31.34 17.32
N ASP A 128 8.92 -30.05 17.65
CA ASP A 128 8.35 -29.01 16.77
C ASP A 128 9.34 -28.49 15.71
N ALA A 129 10.63 -28.85 15.80
CA ALA A 129 11.64 -28.47 14.83
C ALA A 129 11.83 -29.59 13.80
N CYS A 130 11.59 -29.25 12.55
CA CYS A 130 11.75 -30.14 11.42
C CYS A 130 13.05 -29.81 10.68
N MET A 131 14.01 -30.74 10.72
CA MET A 131 15.33 -30.57 10.10
C MET A 131 15.38 -31.39 8.81
N ILE A 132 15.71 -30.74 7.71
CA ILE A 132 15.68 -31.34 6.37
C ILE A 132 17.10 -31.84 6.05
N GLN A 133 17.26 -33.15 5.83
CA GLN A 133 18.57 -33.74 5.50
C GLN A 133 18.79 -33.87 3.99
N SER A 134 17.75 -34.21 3.24
CA SER A 134 17.81 -34.24 1.77
C SER A 134 16.43 -34.02 1.15
N LEU A 135 16.40 -33.23 0.07
CA LEU A 135 15.18 -32.91 -0.69
C LEU A 135 15.30 -33.46 -2.12
N PRO A 136 14.22 -34.01 -2.69
CA PRO A 136 14.13 -34.23 -4.12
C PRO A 136 14.24 -32.91 -4.88
N TRP A 137 14.89 -32.91 -6.04
CA TRP A 137 15.13 -31.70 -6.86
C TRP A 137 13.87 -30.86 -7.13
N ILE A 138 12.70 -31.51 -7.29
CA ILE A 138 11.41 -30.83 -7.52
C ILE A 138 10.97 -30.05 -6.29
N VAL A 139 11.13 -30.64 -5.10
CA VAL A 139 10.74 -30.01 -3.83
C VAL A 139 11.75 -28.92 -3.47
N GLU A 140 13.04 -29.15 -3.73
CA GLU A 140 14.09 -28.14 -3.57
C GLU A 140 13.83 -26.92 -4.46
N LEU A 141 13.38 -27.14 -5.70
CA LEU A 141 13.02 -26.08 -6.63
C LEU A 141 11.85 -25.22 -6.11
N VAL A 142 10.82 -25.87 -5.55
CA VAL A 142 9.67 -25.18 -4.95
C VAL A 142 10.06 -24.49 -3.64
N GLN A 143 10.92 -25.10 -2.81
CA GLN A 143 11.40 -24.52 -1.56
C GLN A 143 12.31 -23.31 -1.80
N ASN A 144 13.15 -23.36 -2.84
CA ASN A 144 13.96 -22.23 -3.29
C ASN A 144 13.07 -21.10 -3.84
N GLY A 145 11.95 -21.46 -4.49
CA GLY A 145 10.92 -20.50 -4.93
C GLY A 145 10.06 -19.92 -3.81
N ALA A 146 9.87 -20.66 -2.72
CA ALA A 146 9.01 -20.26 -1.61
C ALA A 146 9.66 -19.15 -0.78
N GLY A 147 8.89 -18.11 -0.46
CA GLY A 147 9.35 -16.98 0.36
C GLY A 147 10.43 -16.08 -0.28
N ASP A 148 10.90 -16.39 -1.49
CA ASP A 148 11.77 -15.51 -2.28
C ASP A 148 10.97 -14.78 -3.38
N ALA A 149 11.08 -13.47 -3.36
CA ALA A 149 10.42 -12.56 -4.27
C ALA A 149 10.85 -12.74 -5.73
N SER A 150 12.16 -12.82 -5.96
CA SER A 150 12.73 -12.90 -7.29
C SER A 150 12.38 -14.24 -7.93
N ALA A 151 12.50 -15.34 -7.19
CA ALA A 151 12.12 -16.66 -7.67
C ALA A 151 10.61 -16.76 -7.95
N ALA A 152 9.73 -16.23 -7.08
CA ALA A 152 8.29 -16.21 -7.32
C ALA A 152 7.92 -15.49 -8.62
N GLY A 153 8.57 -14.35 -8.91
CA GLY A 153 8.39 -13.63 -10.17
C GLY A 153 8.83 -14.45 -11.39
N TRP A 154 9.96 -15.15 -11.31
CA TRP A 154 10.45 -15.99 -12.40
C TRP A 154 9.49 -17.15 -12.71
N TRP A 155 8.99 -17.83 -11.67
CA TRP A 155 7.98 -18.89 -11.80
C TRP A 155 6.66 -18.38 -12.37
N ALA A 156 6.25 -17.16 -12.01
CA ALA A 156 5.06 -16.51 -12.57
C ALA A 156 5.20 -16.26 -14.08
N VAL A 157 6.36 -15.79 -14.53
CA VAL A 157 6.66 -15.59 -15.96
C VAL A 157 6.68 -16.93 -16.70
N MET A 158 7.30 -17.97 -16.13
CA MET A 158 7.30 -19.31 -16.74
C MET A 158 5.89 -19.89 -16.87
N LEU A 159 5.06 -19.74 -15.83
CA LEU A 159 3.67 -20.15 -15.88
C LEU A 159 2.89 -19.34 -16.95
N LEU A 160 3.10 -18.02 -16.99
CA LEU A 160 2.46 -17.15 -17.99
C LEU A 160 2.85 -17.58 -19.42
N LEU A 161 4.14 -17.82 -19.68
CA LEU A 161 4.61 -18.31 -20.99
C LEU A 161 3.93 -19.63 -21.38
N GLY A 162 3.72 -20.54 -20.43
CA GLY A 162 2.94 -21.76 -20.63
C GLY A 162 1.46 -21.50 -20.92
N LEU A 163 0.82 -20.63 -20.14
CA LEU A 163 -0.60 -20.27 -20.29
C LEU A 163 -0.88 -19.45 -21.56
N MET A 164 0.11 -18.77 -22.12
CA MET A 164 -0.02 -18.08 -23.41
C MET A 164 -0.29 -19.05 -24.57
N PHE A 165 0.12 -20.33 -24.47
CA PHE A 165 -0.23 -21.35 -25.47
C PHE A 165 -1.70 -21.80 -25.42
N LEU A 166 -2.42 -21.44 -24.35
CA LEU A 166 -3.85 -21.65 -24.24
C LEU A 166 -4.62 -20.74 -25.21
N ASP A 167 -4.06 -19.58 -25.56
CA ASP A 167 -4.62 -18.67 -26.53
C ASP A 167 -4.36 -19.15 -27.97
N LYS A 168 -5.44 -19.26 -28.74
CA LYS A 168 -5.41 -19.70 -30.15
C LYS A 168 -4.60 -18.74 -31.02
N GLU A 169 -4.58 -17.45 -30.70
CA GLU A 169 -3.87 -16.44 -31.48
C GLU A 169 -2.35 -16.51 -31.25
N PHE A 170 -1.92 -16.74 -30.01
CA PHE A 170 -0.50 -16.94 -29.67
C PHE A 170 0.05 -18.25 -30.22
N ARG A 171 -0.76 -19.31 -30.19
CA ARG A 171 -0.41 -20.59 -30.83
C ARG A 171 -0.18 -20.45 -32.33
N ALA A 172 -0.95 -19.60 -32.99
CA ALA A 172 -0.80 -19.34 -34.42
C ALA A 172 0.43 -18.48 -34.76
N ARG A 173 0.92 -17.66 -33.82
CA ARG A 173 2.04 -16.72 -34.04
C ARG A 173 3.01 -16.70 -32.86
N PRO A 174 3.85 -17.74 -32.67
CA PRO A 174 4.79 -17.84 -31.55
C PRO A 174 5.85 -16.73 -31.52
N ARG A 175 6.12 -16.07 -32.66
CA ARG A 175 6.99 -14.89 -32.73
C ARG A 175 6.54 -13.75 -31.81
N LYS A 176 5.24 -13.62 -31.52
CA LYS A 176 4.72 -12.62 -30.57
C LYS A 176 5.33 -12.76 -29.17
N ILE A 177 5.71 -13.98 -28.75
CA ILE A 177 6.36 -14.22 -27.45
C ILE A 177 7.78 -13.62 -27.46
N LEU A 178 8.54 -13.83 -28.54
CA LEU A 178 9.87 -13.24 -28.69
C LEU A 178 9.81 -11.71 -28.75
N ASP A 179 8.82 -11.15 -29.46
CA ASP A 179 8.60 -9.70 -29.49
C ASP A 179 8.24 -9.16 -28.11
N ALA A 180 7.41 -9.88 -27.33
CA ALA A 180 7.06 -9.51 -25.97
C ALA A 180 8.28 -9.54 -25.03
N LEU A 181 9.12 -10.58 -25.11
CA LEU A 181 10.37 -10.68 -24.35
C LEU A 181 11.37 -9.57 -24.75
N SER A 182 11.46 -9.24 -26.03
CA SER A 182 12.29 -8.13 -26.53
C SER A 182 11.83 -6.79 -25.95
N LYS A 183 10.52 -6.51 -26.02
CA LYS A 183 9.93 -5.30 -25.40
C LYS A 183 10.13 -5.25 -23.89
N ALA A 184 10.01 -6.39 -23.21
CA ALA A 184 10.31 -6.49 -21.78
C ALA A 184 11.79 -6.16 -21.50
N GLY A 185 12.72 -6.66 -22.32
CA GLY A 185 14.14 -6.33 -22.23
C GLY A 185 14.43 -4.84 -22.41
N VAL A 186 13.80 -4.18 -23.37
CA VAL A 186 13.89 -2.72 -23.57
C VAL A 186 13.31 -1.93 -22.39
N LEU A 187 12.19 -2.40 -21.82
CA LEU A 187 11.61 -1.79 -20.63
C LEU A 187 12.53 -1.94 -19.41
N ILE A 188 13.13 -3.12 -19.21
CA ILE A 188 14.09 -3.37 -18.13
C ILE A 188 15.35 -2.51 -18.30
N SER A 189 15.90 -2.39 -19.52
CA SER A 189 17.08 -1.54 -19.76
C SER A 189 16.80 -0.06 -19.47
N THR A 190 15.61 0.41 -19.83
CA THR A 190 15.15 1.77 -19.52
C THR A 190 15.06 1.98 -18.01
N LEU A 191 14.46 1.04 -17.27
CA LEU A 191 14.40 1.10 -15.80
C LEU A 191 15.80 1.05 -15.17
N TYR A 192 16.70 0.23 -15.69
CA TYR A 192 18.08 0.12 -15.19
C TYR A 192 18.86 1.43 -15.35
N LEU A 193 18.72 2.12 -16.49
CA LEU A 193 19.34 3.44 -16.68
C LEU A 193 18.85 4.47 -15.66
N MET A 194 17.55 4.44 -15.33
CA MET A 194 17.00 5.30 -14.29
C MET A 194 17.57 4.97 -12.91
N PHE A 195 17.72 3.68 -12.59
CA PHE A 195 18.36 3.27 -11.34
C PHE A 195 19.81 3.70 -11.26
N LEU A 196 20.58 3.56 -12.35
CA LEU A 196 21.97 3.99 -12.40
C LEU A 196 22.11 5.48 -12.09
N ALA A 197 21.31 6.34 -12.72
CA ALA A 197 21.32 7.78 -12.45
C ALA A 197 21.04 8.08 -10.97
N VAL A 198 20.11 7.36 -10.37
CA VAL A 198 19.69 7.56 -8.97
C VAL A 198 20.76 7.06 -8.01
N THR A 199 21.40 5.93 -8.30
CA THR A 199 22.50 5.43 -7.47
C THR A 199 23.66 6.42 -7.41
N VAL A 200 23.94 7.18 -8.48
CA VAL A 200 24.97 8.23 -8.45
C VAL A 200 24.60 9.37 -7.49
N ILE A 201 23.34 9.79 -7.51
CA ILE A 201 22.81 10.81 -6.56
C ILE A 201 22.93 10.28 -5.14
N ASP A 202 22.48 9.05 -4.90
CA ASP A 202 22.49 8.41 -3.60
C ASP A 202 23.91 8.26 -3.03
N VAL A 203 24.83 7.74 -3.83
CA VAL A 203 26.25 7.63 -3.49
C VAL A 203 26.80 9.00 -3.13
N SER A 204 26.50 10.05 -3.90
CA SER A 204 26.96 11.41 -3.62
C SER A 204 26.38 11.97 -2.32
N LEU A 205 25.09 11.75 -2.03
CA LEU A 205 24.43 12.18 -0.79
C LEU A 205 25.00 11.47 0.45
N ASN A 206 25.29 10.18 0.33
CA ASN A 206 25.89 9.39 1.40
C ASN A 206 27.36 9.74 1.64
N PHE A 207 28.16 9.89 0.58
CA PHE A 207 29.58 10.28 0.69
C PHE A 207 29.76 11.69 1.25
N THR A 208 28.92 12.64 0.85
CA THR A 208 28.95 14.00 1.40
C THR A 208 28.43 14.07 2.84
N GLY A 209 27.71 13.04 3.29
CA GLY A 209 27.05 13.02 4.59
C GLY A 209 25.88 14.01 4.70
N LEU A 210 25.51 14.71 3.62
CA LEU A 210 24.41 15.69 3.59
C LEU A 210 23.13 15.08 4.15
N ALA A 211 22.87 13.83 3.79
CA ALA A 211 21.68 13.12 4.25
C ALA A 211 21.60 13.01 5.77
N LYS A 212 22.74 12.68 6.40
CA LYS A 212 22.88 12.55 7.84
C LYS A 212 22.82 13.91 8.54
N PHE A 213 23.42 14.94 7.96
CA PHE A 213 23.37 16.30 8.52
C PHE A 213 21.95 16.85 8.53
N VAL A 214 21.23 16.77 7.41
CA VAL A 214 19.82 17.22 7.33
C VAL A 214 18.95 16.46 8.33
N ALA A 215 19.12 15.14 8.45
CA ALA A 215 18.38 14.33 9.42
C ALA A 215 18.64 14.77 10.87
N ILE A 216 19.90 14.99 11.24
CA ILE A 216 20.29 15.41 12.60
C ILE A 216 19.81 16.84 12.88
N ASP A 217 19.96 17.77 11.95
CA ASP A 217 19.55 19.17 12.13
C ASP A 217 18.04 19.30 12.26
N VAL A 218 17.28 18.59 11.43
CA VAL A 218 15.80 18.54 11.56
C VAL A 218 15.41 17.89 12.88
N LEU A 219 16.08 16.81 13.30
CA LEU A 219 15.82 16.18 14.59
C LEU A 219 16.17 17.11 15.77
N ALA A 220 17.27 17.85 15.68
CA ALA A 220 17.68 18.84 16.68
C ALA A 220 16.69 20.00 16.75
N PHE A 221 16.24 20.50 15.59
CA PHE A 221 15.18 21.51 15.50
C PHE A 221 13.88 21.01 16.14
N LEU A 222 13.46 19.78 15.84
CA LEU A 222 12.27 19.19 16.45
C LEU A 222 12.42 19.01 17.96
N LYS A 223 13.59 18.59 18.44
CA LYS A 223 13.89 18.48 19.88
C LYS A 223 13.98 19.85 20.57
N SER A 224 14.33 20.91 19.85
CA SER A 224 14.41 22.27 20.38
C SER A 224 13.05 22.86 20.74
N PHE A 225 11.94 22.35 20.18
CA PHE A 225 10.58 22.73 20.55
C PHE A 225 10.11 22.16 21.90
N ASP A 226 11.02 21.60 22.72
CA ASP A 226 10.87 21.12 24.10
C ASP A 226 9.44 21.13 24.69
N VAL A 227 8.58 20.29 24.14
CA VAL A 227 7.37 19.81 24.80
C VAL A 227 7.47 18.30 24.75
N SER A 228 8.33 17.74 25.61
CA SER A 228 8.50 16.31 25.91
C SER A 228 8.65 15.40 24.69
N ALA A 229 9.69 14.56 24.68
CA ALA A 229 9.85 13.45 23.74
C ALA A 229 8.66 12.45 23.69
N ASN A 230 7.60 12.67 24.47
CA ASN A 230 6.35 11.90 24.51
C ASN A 230 5.09 12.69 24.11
N SER A 231 5.18 13.97 23.69
CA SER A 231 3.98 14.66 23.22
C SER A 231 3.60 14.18 21.82
N ALA A 232 2.39 13.68 21.66
CA ALA A 232 1.87 13.23 20.36
C ALA A 232 1.95 14.34 19.28
N GLY A 233 1.99 15.61 19.68
CA GLY A 233 2.12 16.76 18.77
C GLY A 233 3.48 16.85 18.09
N SER A 234 4.59 16.62 18.79
CA SER A 234 5.94 16.69 18.19
C SER A 234 6.19 15.55 17.22
N GLN A 235 5.72 14.34 17.55
CA GLN A 235 5.79 13.18 16.67
C GLN A 235 4.95 13.39 15.39
N LEU A 236 3.73 13.94 15.50
CA LEU A 236 2.89 14.26 14.34
C LEU A 236 3.53 15.34 13.45
N LEU A 237 4.14 16.37 14.03
CA LEU A 237 4.87 17.40 13.29
C LEU A 237 6.04 16.79 12.52
N ALA A 238 6.81 15.91 13.16
CA ALA A 238 7.94 15.23 12.52
C ALA A 238 7.51 14.31 11.37
N LEU A 239 6.44 13.54 11.57
CA LEU A 239 5.84 12.73 10.50
C LEU A 239 5.33 13.62 9.35
N GLY A 240 4.77 14.79 9.66
CA GLY A 240 4.33 15.78 8.68
C GLY A 240 5.47 16.38 7.85
N LEU A 241 6.57 16.76 8.51
CA LEU A 241 7.79 17.20 7.83
C LEU A 241 8.39 16.09 6.96
N THR A 242 8.39 14.86 7.48
CA THR A 242 8.86 13.68 6.74
C THR A 242 8.02 13.43 5.49
N MET A 243 6.69 13.53 5.60
CA MET A 243 5.79 13.45 4.46
C MET A 243 6.13 14.53 3.42
N LEU A 244 6.26 15.79 3.84
CA LEU A 244 6.53 16.90 2.93
C LEU A 244 7.86 16.69 2.19
N LEU A 245 8.90 16.30 2.91
CA LEU A 245 10.20 16.04 2.32
C LEU A 245 10.21 14.78 1.44
N ALA A 246 9.54 13.70 1.83
CA ALA A 246 9.42 12.49 1.01
C ALA A 246 8.68 12.77 -0.31
N VAL A 247 7.62 13.58 -0.25
CA VAL A 247 6.90 14.03 -1.46
C VAL A 247 7.81 14.91 -2.32
N LEU A 248 8.50 15.90 -1.74
CA LEU A 248 9.39 16.82 -2.47
C LEU A 248 10.55 16.07 -3.13
N LEU A 249 11.22 15.19 -2.38
CA LEU A 249 12.31 14.35 -2.87
C LEU A 249 11.82 13.33 -3.89
N GLY A 250 10.56 12.91 -3.83
CA GLY A 250 9.95 11.99 -4.79
C GLY A 250 9.46 12.64 -6.08
N MET A 251 9.49 13.98 -6.20
CA MET A 251 9.01 14.68 -7.38
C MET A 251 9.90 14.40 -8.60
N GLY A 252 9.28 13.96 -9.70
CA GLY A 252 9.95 13.82 -11.01
C GLY A 252 10.75 12.54 -11.19
N MET A 253 10.76 11.65 -10.19
CA MET A 253 11.43 10.34 -10.26
C MET A 253 10.42 9.19 -10.13
N PRO A 254 10.73 7.98 -10.65
CA PRO A 254 9.92 6.80 -10.41
C PRO A 254 9.91 6.45 -8.91
N ALA A 255 8.88 5.71 -8.47
CA ALA A 255 8.64 5.39 -7.06
C ALA A 255 9.84 4.72 -6.36
N VAL A 256 10.62 3.91 -7.10
CA VAL A 256 11.74 3.16 -6.53
C VAL A 256 12.94 4.05 -6.20
N PRO A 257 13.43 4.88 -7.13
CA PRO A 257 14.35 5.97 -6.80
C PRO A 257 13.89 6.91 -5.69
N ALA A 258 12.64 7.34 -5.74
CA ALA A 258 12.06 8.22 -4.74
C ALA A 258 12.14 7.58 -3.35
N TYR A 259 11.81 6.29 -3.26
CA TYR A 259 11.89 5.52 -2.03
C TYR A 259 13.33 5.40 -1.50
N ILE A 260 14.30 5.02 -2.33
CA ILE A 260 15.71 4.86 -1.89
C ILE A 260 16.24 6.17 -1.28
N ASN A 261 16.09 7.26 -2.02
CA ASN A 261 16.56 8.58 -1.57
C ASN A 261 15.86 9.00 -0.28
N ALA A 262 14.53 8.86 -0.22
CA ALA A 262 13.77 9.23 0.97
C ALA A 262 14.08 8.32 2.17
N ALA A 263 14.33 7.01 1.96
CA ALA A 263 14.65 6.06 3.02
C ALA A 263 16.02 6.36 3.65
N LEU A 264 17.01 6.73 2.84
CA LEU A 264 18.35 7.04 3.32
C LEU A 264 18.42 8.39 4.05
N LEU A 265 17.60 9.35 3.62
CA LEU A 265 17.48 10.66 4.26
C LEU A 265 16.65 10.59 5.55
N MET A 266 15.47 9.97 5.50
CA MET A 266 14.45 10.08 6.55
C MET A 266 14.33 8.86 7.45
N GLY A 267 14.81 7.70 7.01
CA GLY A 267 14.82 6.49 7.82
C GLY A 267 15.49 6.70 9.17
N PRO A 268 16.74 7.21 9.21
CA PRO A 268 17.43 7.48 10.48
C PRO A 268 16.73 8.52 11.36
N MET A 269 16.09 9.53 10.76
CA MET A 269 15.37 10.58 11.49
C MET A 269 14.11 10.03 12.18
N LEU A 270 13.29 9.26 11.45
CA LEU A 270 12.10 8.60 12.01
C LEU A 270 12.46 7.57 13.08
N VAL A 271 13.52 6.80 12.85
CA VAL A 271 14.06 5.84 13.83
C VAL A 271 14.55 6.57 15.08
N GLY A 272 15.24 7.70 14.93
CA GLY A 272 15.69 8.53 16.05
C GLY A 272 14.56 9.18 16.86
N LEU A 273 13.33 9.19 16.35
CA LEU A 273 12.12 9.63 17.04
C LEU A 273 11.38 8.49 17.77
N GLY A 274 11.95 7.28 17.78
CA GLY A 274 11.39 6.12 18.48
C GLY A 274 10.44 5.27 17.64
N LEU A 275 10.37 5.47 16.31
CA LEU A 275 9.65 4.57 15.42
C LEU A 275 10.50 3.33 15.12
N ALA A 276 9.84 2.17 15.03
CA ALA A 276 10.50 0.96 14.55
C ALA A 276 11.05 1.14 13.13
N THR A 277 12.21 0.57 12.85
CA THR A 277 12.88 0.67 11.52
C THR A 277 11.94 0.27 10.39
N PHE A 278 11.19 -0.83 10.56
CA PHE A 278 10.23 -1.29 9.58
C PHE A 278 9.10 -0.27 9.35
N THR A 279 8.51 0.25 10.43
CA THR A 279 7.43 1.25 10.37
C THR A 279 7.88 2.54 9.70
N ALA A 280 9.12 2.98 9.96
CA ALA A 280 9.72 4.14 9.30
C ALA A 280 9.86 3.93 7.78
N HIS A 281 10.39 2.78 7.35
CA HIS A 281 10.55 2.48 5.92
C HIS A 281 9.20 2.28 5.22
N MET A 282 8.23 1.65 5.88
CA MET A 282 6.85 1.56 5.39
C MET A 282 6.21 2.94 5.24
N PHE A 283 6.39 3.83 6.22
CA PHE A 283 5.90 5.21 6.14
C PHE A 283 6.46 5.91 4.90
N ILE A 284 7.77 5.84 4.70
CA ILE A 284 8.46 6.46 3.57
C ILE A 284 8.00 5.87 2.23
N PHE A 285 7.83 4.54 2.15
CA PHE A 285 7.34 3.86 0.95
C PHE A 285 5.96 4.34 0.51
N TYR A 286 5.03 4.57 1.44
CA TYR A 286 3.72 5.12 1.11
C TYR A 286 3.81 6.51 0.48
N PHE A 287 4.64 7.40 1.03
CA PHE A 287 4.79 8.75 0.45
C PHE A 287 5.59 8.76 -0.84
N ALA A 288 6.54 7.84 -1.01
CA ALA A 288 7.24 7.64 -2.27
C ALA A 288 6.30 7.17 -3.39
N VAL A 289 5.28 6.36 -3.06
CA VAL A 289 4.21 6.01 -4.01
C VAL A 289 3.23 7.17 -4.21
N ALA A 290 2.86 7.87 -3.14
CA ALA A 290 1.90 8.97 -3.20
C ALA A 290 2.43 10.18 -4.00
N SER A 291 3.74 10.34 -4.16
CA SER A 291 4.33 11.38 -5.00
C SER A 291 3.84 11.28 -6.47
N ALA A 292 3.50 10.08 -6.95
CA ALA A 292 3.00 9.85 -8.31
C ALA A 292 1.63 10.49 -8.59
N ILE A 293 0.85 10.79 -7.55
CA ILE A 293 -0.45 11.48 -7.64
C ILE A 293 -0.41 12.91 -7.12
N THR A 294 0.71 13.36 -6.53
CA THR A 294 0.80 14.67 -5.88
C THR A 294 1.28 15.76 -6.86
N PRO A 295 0.54 16.87 -7.03
CA PRO A 295 1.00 18.04 -7.78
C PRO A 295 2.29 18.62 -7.17
N PRO A 296 3.23 19.18 -7.97
CA PRO A 296 3.10 19.57 -9.38
C PRO A 296 3.43 18.49 -10.43
N VAL A 297 4.11 17.40 -10.06
CA VAL A 297 4.61 16.41 -11.05
C VAL A 297 3.53 15.38 -11.41
N ALA A 298 2.85 14.80 -10.41
CA ALA A 298 1.71 13.88 -10.53
C ALA A 298 1.69 12.98 -11.80
N LEU A 299 2.79 12.27 -12.12
CA LEU A 299 2.96 11.53 -13.38
C LEU A 299 1.76 10.62 -13.74
N ALA A 300 1.18 9.94 -12.75
CA ALA A 300 0.01 9.09 -12.95
C ALA A 300 -1.25 9.90 -13.32
N ALA A 301 -1.43 11.08 -12.71
CA ALA A 301 -2.53 11.97 -13.03
C ALA A 301 -2.40 12.60 -14.41
N PHE A 302 -1.18 12.87 -14.88
CA PHE A 302 -0.93 13.38 -16.24
C PHE A 302 -1.25 12.31 -17.30
N ALA A 303 -0.89 11.05 -17.04
CA ALA A 303 -1.27 9.92 -17.89
C ALA A 303 -2.80 9.70 -17.89
N ALA A 304 -3.47 9.78 -16.73
CA ALA A 304 -4.92 9.63 -16.67
C ALA A 304 -5.68 10.81 -17.30
N ALA A 305 -5.10 12.02 -17.26
CA ALA A 305 -5.64 13.20 -17.91
C ALA A 305 -5.62 13.08 -19.44
N SER A 306 -4.64 12.39 -20.03
CA SER A 306 -4.60 12.13 -21.48
C SER A 306 -5.69 11.15 -21.93
N ILE A 307 -6.06 10.18 -21.09
CA ILE A 307 -7.19 9.27 -21.35
C ILE A 307 -8.52 10.02 -21.28
N THR A 308 -8.70 10.85 -20.25
CA THR A 308 -9.98 11.54 -20.00
C THR A 308 -10.13 12.87 -20.76
N ASN A 309 -9.08 13.32 -21.47
CA ASN A 309 -9.00 14.63 -22.11
C ASN A 309 -9.35 15.77 -21.14
N ALA A 310 -8.76 15.72 -19.94
CA ALA A 310 -8.93 16.72 -18.89
C ALA A 310 -7.62 17.48 -18.64
N ASP A 311 -7.70 18.61 -17.92
CA ASP A 311 -6.51 19.34 -17.50
C ASP A 311 -5.67 18.50 -16.51
N PRO A 312 -4.36 18.28 -16.76
CA PRO A 312 -3.52 17.44 -15.90
C PRO A 312 -3.42 17.93 -14.45
N MET A 313 -3.33 19.24 -14.25
CA MET A 313 -3.16 19.83 -12.92
C MET A 313 -4.43 19.65 -12.08
N LYS A 314 -5.60 19.96 -12.66
CA LYS A 314 -6.91 19.71 -12.01
C LYS A 314 -7.12 18.22 -11.72
N THR A 315 -6.68 17.35 -12.63
CA THR A 315 -6.74 15.89 -12.44
C THR A 315 -5.87 15.45 -11.27
N GLY A 316 -4.67 16.03 -11.12
CA GLY A 316 -3.78 15.79 -9.98
C GLY A 316 -4.40 16.20 -8.63
N PHE A 317 -4.98 17.41 -8.53
CA PHE A 317 -5.70 17.81 -7.31
C PHE A 317 -6.89 16.89 -7.02
N SER A 318 -7.61 16.44 -8.05
CA SER A 318 -8.69 15.46 -7.89
C SER A 318 -8.18 14.07 -7.46
N ALA A 319 -6.98 13.67 -7.91
CA ALA A 319 -6.33 12.43 -7.53
C ALA A 319 -5.91 12.45 -6.05
N VAL A 320 -5.27 13.53 -5.57
CA VAL A 320 -4.95 13.70 -4.14
C VAL A 320 -6.22 13.67 -3.29
N LYS A 321 -7.27 14.36 -3.73
CA LYS A 321 -8.55 14.39 -3.02
C LYS A 321 -9.19 12.99 -2.91
N SER A 322 -9.14 12.21 -3.98
CA SER A 322 -9.70 10.85 -4.02
C SER A 322 -8.80 9.84 -3.31
N GLY A 323 -7.49 10.08 -3.31
CA GLY A 323 -6.44 9.28 -2.70
C GLY A 323 -5.99 9.76 -1.32
N ILE A 324 -6.75 10.64 -0.64
CA ILE A 324 -6.35 11.26 0.65
C ILE A 324 -5.95 10.22 1.71
N VAL A 325 -6.54 9.03 1.60
CA VAL A 325 -6.31 7.91 2.51
C VAL A 325 -4.91 7.32 2.35
N MET A 326 -4.32 7.39 1.15
CA MET A 326 -2.91 7.04 0.94
C MET A 326 -1.98 7.93 1.78
N PHE A 327 -2.37 9.18 2.03
CA PHE A 327 -1.61 10.10 2.89
C PHE A 327 -1.94 9.94 4.37
N THR A 328 -3.15 9.50 4.72
CA THR A 328 -3.59 9.40 6.12
C THR A 328 -3.20 8.07 6.78
N ILE A 329 -3.27 6.96 6.05
CA ILE A 329 -2.95 5.61 6.55
C ILE A 329 -1.54 5.52 7.18
N PRO A 330 -0.49 6.13 6.60
CA PRO A 330 0.84 6.15 7.22
C PRO A 330 0.89 6.74 8.61
N PHE A 331 0.16 7.83 8.86
CA PHE A 331 0.07 8.41 10.20
C PHE A 331 -0.67 7.49 11.16
N ILE A 332 -1.71 6.80 10.69
CA ILE A 332 -2.49 5.86 11.50
C ILE A 332 -1.60 4.71 11.96
N PHE A 333 -0.86 4.04 11.07
CA PHE A 333 -0.01 2.92 11.49
C PHE A 333 1.27 3.37 12.21
N ALA A 334 1.73 4.61 12.03
CA ALA A 334 2.81 5.18 12.85
C ALA A 334 2.37 5.38 14.31
N ILE A 335 1.08 5.68 14.54
CA ILE A 335 0.48 5.78 15.88
C ILE A 335 0.05 4.39 16.40
N TYR A 336 -0.42 3.50 15.53
CA TYR A 336 -0.88 2.15 15.86
C TYR A 336 -0.11 1.11 15.04
N PRO A 337 1.14 0.81 15.40
CA PRO A 337 1.97 -0.15 14.66
C PRO A 337 1.40 -1.58 14.66
N GLU A 338 0.46 -1.89 15.56
CA GLU A 338 -0.35 -3.11 15.58
C GLU A 338 -1.07 -3.39 14.25
N LEU A 339 -1.42 -2.33 13.51
CA LEU A 339 -2.09 -2.45 12.22
C LEU A 339 -1.25 -3.17 11.16
N LEU A 340 0.08 -3.20 11.36
CA LEU A 340 1.04 -3.87 10.48
C LEU A 340 1.22 -5.36 10.82
N LEU A 341 0.59 -5.89 11.87
CA LEU A 341 0.56 -7.34 12.22
C LEU A 341 1.92 -8.05 12.39
N ILE A 342 3.05 -7.33 12.35
CA ILE A 342 4.39 -7.90 12.39
C ILE A 342 5.11 -7.42 13.65
N LYS A 343 5.86 -8.32 14.28
CA LYS A 343 6.70 -8.01 15.45
C LYS A 343 7.76 -6.93 15.15
N HIS A 344 8.40 -6.98 13.98
CA HIS A 344 9.34 -5.96 13.50
C HIS A 344 8.78 -4.54 13.41
N ALA A 345 7.45 -4.37 13.36
CA ALA A 345 6.83 -3.04 13.39
C ALA A 345 6.78 -2.43 14.80
N VAL A 346 7.06 -3.23 15.83
CA VAL A 346 6.86 -2.90 17.26
C VAL A 346 8.15 -3.03 18.08
N ILE A 347 9.25 -3.45 17.43
CA ILE A 347 10.57 -3.55 18.08
C ILE A 347 11.25 -2.19 18.01
N ASP A 348 11.70 -1.70 19.16
CA ASP A 348 12.53 -0.52 19.26
C ASP A 348 13.95 -0.82 18.74
N PRO A 349 14.45 -0.09 17.74
CA PRO A 349 15.78 -0.30 17.18
C PRO A 349 16.93 0.05 18.13
N ALA A 350 16.70 0.86 19.18
CA ALA A 350 17.75 1.23 20.13
C ALA A 350 17.94 0.21 21.26
N THR A 351 16.87 -0.43 21.70
CA THR A 351 16.87 -1.36 22.84
C THR A 351 16.67 -2.82 22.46
N GLY A 352 16.17 -3.09 21.26
CA GLY A 352 15.79 -4.44 20.82
C GLY A 352 14.58 -5.02 21.57
N LEU A 353 13.97 -4.24 22.46
CA LEU A 353 12.77 -4.58 23.21
C LEU A 353 11.52 -4.10 22.47
N PHE A 354 10.36 -4.63 22.84
CA PHE A 354 9.09 -4.14 22.31
C PHE A 354 8.80 -2.73 22.85
N LEU A 355 8.17 -1.89 22.02
CA LEU A 355 7.67 -0.58 22.41
C LEU A 355 6.75 -0.70 23.65
N PRO A 356 6.75 0.29 24.57
CA PRO A 356 5.98 0.24 25.80
C PRO A 356 4.47 0.06 25.51
N GLY A 357 3.87 -0.98 26.09
CA GLY A 357 2.48 -1.38 25.85
C GLY A 357 2.31 -2.56 24.88
N TYR A 358 3.40 -3.10 24.34
CA TYR A 358 3.37 -4.21 23.40
C TYR A 358 4.13 -5.43 23.89
N ASP A 359 3.50 -6.60 23.81
CA ASP A 359 4.06 -7.91 24.19
C ASP A 359 4.37 -8.80 22.98
N GLY A 360 4.18 -8.28 21.76
CA GLY A 360 4.37 -9.01 20.51
C GLY A 360 3.27 -10.04 20.22
N ARG A 361 2.18 -10.07 20.99
CA ARG A 361 0.96 -10.83 20.69
C ARG A 361 -0.07 -9.91 20.01
N ILE A 362 -0.83 -10.49 19.10
CA ILE A 362 -1.92 -9.78 18.42
C ILE A 362 -3.20 -10.08 19.22
N ASP A 363 -3.70 -9.10 19.96
CA ASP A 363 -5.03 -9.20 20.54
C ASP A 363 -6.07 -8.98 19.43
N VAL A 364 -6.69 -10.07 18.99
CA VAL A 364 -7.68 -10.06 17.91
C VAL A 364 -8.91 -9.22 18.28
N GLY A 365 -9.31 -9.19 19.56
CA GLY A 365 -10.46 -8.42 20.02
C GLY A 365 -10.23 -6.92 19.89
N TRP A 366 -9.07 -6.45 20.38
CA TRP A 366 -8.67 -5.07 20.24
C TRP A 366 -8.42 -4.67 18.78
N LEU A 367 -7.75 -5.53 18.00
CA LEU A 367 -7.51 -5.29 16.58
C LEU A 367 -8.81 -5.13 15.79
N MET A 368 -9.82 -5.98 16.02
CA MET A 368 -11.12 -5.86 15.35
C MET A 368 -11.84 -4.58 15.73
N PHE A 369 -11.76 -4.17 16.99
CA PHE A 369 -12.30 -2.88 17.44
C PHE A 369 -11.57 -1.70 16.76
N LEU A 370 -10.24 -1.76 16.68
CA LEU A 370 -9.42 -0.77 15.99
C LEU A 370 -9.79 -0.68 14.50
N ILE A 371 -9.97 -1.82 13.83
CA ILE A 371 -10.37 -1.88 12.41
C ILE A 371 -11.74 -1.23 12.20
N ALA A 372 -12.73 -1.56 13.05
CA ALA A 372 -14.06 -0.96 12.96
C ALA A 372 -14.03 0.55 13.22
N ARG A 373 -13.23 0.99 14.21
CA ARG A 373 -13.01 2.40 14.53
C ARG A 373 -12.40 3.16 13.36
N LEU A 374 -11.38 2.60 12.73
CA LEU A 374 -10.71 3.20 11.58
C LEU A 374 -11.63 3.22 10.36
N ALA A 375 -12.41 2.17 10.11
CA ALA A 375 -13.41 2.15 9.04
C ALA A 375 -14.43 3.29 9.18
N LEU A 376 -14.86 3.61 10.41
CA LEU A 376 -15.72 4.77 10.69
C LEU A 376 -15.01 6.10 10.39
N ALA A 377 -13.77 6.29 10.87
CA ALA A 377 -13.00 7.50 10.58
C ALA A 377 -12.81 7.70 9.06
N LEU A 378 -12.50 6.62 8.36
CA LEU A 378 -12.33 6.58 6.91
C LEU A 378 -13.63 6.85 6.14
N TYR A 379 -14.78 6.40 6.65
CA TYR A 379 -16.10 6.79 6.13
C TYR A 379 -16.36 8.29 6.29
N LEU A 380 -16.03 8.85 7.46
CA LEU A 380 -16.16 10.29 7.72
C LEU A 380 -15.26 11.11 6.79
N VAL A 381 -14.02 10.69 6.56
CA VAL A 381 -13.08 11.35 5.65
C VAL A 381 -13.57 11.27 4.20
N SER A 382 -13.93 10.08 3.70
CA SER A 382 -14.38 9.90 2.31
C SER A 382 -15.67 10.69 2.00
N SER A 383 -16.64 10.68 2.92
CA SER A 383 -17.88 11.45 2.77
C SER A 383 -17.64 12.97 2.87
N ALA A 384 -16.73 13.42 3.74
CA ALA A 384 -16.32 14.81 3.81
C ALA A 384 -15.64 15.27 2.51
N MET A 385 -14.76 14.46 1.93
CA MET A 385 -14.09 14.75 0.67
C MET A 385 -15.08 14.79 -0.51
N ALA A 386 -16.01 13.84 -0.60
CA ALA A 386 -17.06 13.90 -1.63
C ALA A 386 -18.01 15.11 -1.45
N ALA A 387 -18.03 15.70 -0.25
CA ALA A 387 -19.02 16.69 0.22
C ALA A 387 -20.45 16.20 -0.01
N PHE A 388 -20.63 14.88 0.01
CA PHE A 388 -21.87 14.20 -0.30
C PHE A 388 -21.90 12.84 0.39
N ASP A 389 -23.05 12.48 0.92
CA ASP A 389 -23.30 11.19 1.54
C ASP A 389 -24.57 10.59 0.91
N TYR A 390 -25.72 10.81 1.54
CA TYR A 390 -27.05 10.64 0.91
C TYR A 390 -27.68 11.95 0.45
N LYS A 391 -27.20 13.08 0.99
CA LYS A 391 -27.53 14.47 0.60
C LYS A 391 -26.22 15.24 0.50
N ALA A 392 -26.28 16.39 -0.18
CA ALA A 392 -25.15 17.33 -0.19
C ALA A 392 -24.87 17.83 1.23
N LEU A 393 -23.61 17.75 1.63
CA LEU A 393 -23.17 18.20 2.96
C LEU A 393 -22.90 19.71 2.93
N SER A 394 -23.27 20.40 4.00
CA SER A 394 -22.86 21.80 4.16
C SER A 394 -21.36 21.90 4.48
N PRO A 395 -20.68 23.02 4.16
CA PRO A 395 -19.27 23.21 4.50
C PRO A 395 -18.96 23.02 6.00
N PHE A 396 -19.91 23.39 6.87
CA PHE A 396 -19.81 23.17 8.32
C PHE A 396 -19.84 21.68 8.67
N GLN A 397 -20.73 20.89 8.04
CA GLN A 397 -20.80 19.45 8.26
C GLN A 397 -19.56 18.73 7.73
N VAL A 398 -18.98 19.20 6.62
CA VAL A 398 -17.70 18.69 6.10
C VAL A 398 -16.59 18.92 7.12
N GLY A 399 -16.46 20.14 7.65
CA GLY A 399 -15.49 20.46 8.70
C GLY A 399 -15.68 19.61 9.96
N LEU A 400 -16.92 19.47 10.43
CA LEU A 400 -17.24 18.64 11.59
C LEU A 400 -16.85 17.17 11.38
N ARG A 401 -17.11 16.59 10.19
CA ARG A 401 -16.74 15.20 9.88
C ARG A 401 -15.23 15.00 9.86
N ILE A 402 -14.46 15.97 9.36
CA ILE A 402 -12.98 15.91 9.38
C ILE A 402 -12.48 15.97 10.83
N ILE A 403 -13.00 16.87 11.65
CA ILE A 403 -12.64 16.98 13.06
C ILE A 403 -12.95 15.68 13.80
N LEU A 404 -14.16 15.13 13.61
CA LEU A 404 -14.56 13.85 14.21
C LEU A 404 -13.67 12.71 13.73
N ALA A 405 -13.29 12.66 12.45
CA ALA A 405 -12.37 11.65 11.95
C ALA A 405 -10.99 11.73 12.64
N ILE A 406 -10.44 12.93 12.84
CA ILE A 406 -9.18 13.13 13.57
C ILE A 406 -9.33 12.67 15.02
N LEU A 407 -10.40 13.08 15.70
CA LEU A 407 -10.67 12.72 17.10
C LEU A 407 -10.82 11.21 17.29
N VAL A 408 -11.48 10.51 16.35
CA VAL A 408 -11.64 9.04 16.37
C VAL A 408 -10.30 8.31 16.25
N VAL A 409 -9.32 8.90 15.55
CA VAL A 409 -7.97 8.32 15.38
C VAL A 409 -7.09 8.53 16.62
N THR A 410 -7.34 9.55 17.45
CA THR A 410 -6.50 9.83 18.63
C THR A 410 -6.45 8.67 19.63
N ARG A 411 -5.32 8.53 20.34
CA ARG A 411 -5.08 7.45 21.34
C ARG A 411 -5.96 7.48 22.60
N PRO A 412 -6.22 8.62 23.26
CA PRO A 412 -6.90 8.61 24.56
C PRO A 412 -8.37 8.21 24.45
N VAL A 413 -8.79 7.26 25.30
CA VAL A 413 -10.16 6.71 25.38
C VAL A 413 -11.22 7.79 25.58
N GLU A 414 -10.87 8.78 26.41
CA GLU A 414 -11.70 9.93 26.72
C GLU A 414 -12.03 10.78 25.49
N ILE A 415 -11.19 10.75 24.46
CA ILE A 415 -11.37 11.52 23.23
C ILE A 415 -12.03 10.65 22.16
N TYR A 416 -11.52 9.44 21.91
CA TYR A 416 -12.06 8.63 20.82
C TYR A 416 -13.44 8.04 21.13
N GLY A 417 -13.76 7.73 22.39
CA GLY A 417 -15.05 7.14 22.78
C GLY A 417 -16.24 8.06 22.46
N PRO A 418 -16.25 9.31 22.97
CA PRO A 418 -17.27 10.30 22.61
C PRO A 418 -17.28 10.63 21.12
N ALA A 419 -16.11 10.67 20.47
CA ALA A 419 -16.02 10.96 19.04
C ALA A 419 -16.67 9.88 18.16
N ILE A 420 -16.57 8.58 18.54
CA ILE A 420 -17.26 7.49 17.84
C ILE A 420 -18.78 7.67 17.96
N LEU A 421 -19.28 7.91 19.17
CA LEU A 421 -20.72 8.12 19.40
C LEU A 421 -21.23 9.34 18.63
N ALA A 422 -20.48 10.45 18.67
CA ALA A 422 -20.80 11.65 17.91
C ALA A 422 -20.76 11.42 16.39
N GLY A 423 -19.76 10.68 15.89
CA GLY A 423 -19.65 10.31 14.48
C GLY A 423 -20.82 9.47 13.99
N ILE A 424 -21.18 8.42 14.72
CA ILE A 424 -22.33 7.57 14.42
C ILE A 424 -23.63 8.40 14.51
N GLY A 425 -23.75 9.28 15.51
CA GLY A 425 -24.88 10.18 15.66
C GLY A 425 -25.05 11.12 14.45
N VAL A 426 -23.98 11.75 13.98
CA VAL A 426 -23.99 12.64 12.80
C VAL A 426 -24.39 11.88 11.54
N ILE A 427 -23.86 10.67 11.33
CA ILE A 427 -24.24 9.84 10.18
C ILE A 427 -25.72 9.46 10.26
N THR A 428 -26.17 8.98 11.43
CA THR A 428 -27.54 8.51 11.64
C THR A 428 -28.55 9.64 11.48
N MET A 429 -28.28 10.83 12.03
CA MET A 429 -29.12 12.01 11.82
C MET A 429 -29.24 12.38 10.34
N HIS A 430 -28.15 12.26 9.59
CA HIS A 430 -28.13 12.55 8.16
C HIS A 430 -28.93 11.53 7.33
N VAL A 431 -28.84 10.24 7.68
CA VAL A 431 -29.61 9.15 7.06
C VAL A 431 -31.11 9.22 7.40
N LEU A 432 -31.45 9.53 8.65
CA LEU A 432 -32.84 9.68 9.07
C LEU A 432 -33.49 10.95 8.48
N GLY A 433 -32.72 12.04 8.35
CA GLY A 433 -33.15 13.25 7.66
C GLY A 433 -33.32 13.09 6.14
N THR A 434 -32.81 12.00 5.55
CA THR A 434 -33.07 11.64 4.16
C THR A 434 -34.37 10.86 4.00
N ARG A 435 -34.63 9.87 4.85
CA ARG A 435 -35.88 9.09 4.82
C ARG A 435 -37.13 9.95 5.02
N LYS A 436 -37.08 10.96 5.90
CA LYS A 436 -38.22 11.88 6.13
C LYS A 436 -38.55 12.79 4.94
N GLY A 437 -37.61 13.03 4.03
CA GLY A 437 -37.83 13.88 2.84
C GLY A 437 -38.25 13.13 1.58
N VAL A 438 -38.37 11.80 1.63
CA VAL A 438 -38.89 10.96 0.53
C VAL A 438 -40.33 10.51 0.85
N ALA A 439 -40.76 10.61 2.10
CA ALA A 439 -42.11 10.28 2.58
C ALA A 439 -43.06 11.50 2.65
N ALA A 440 -42.58 12.68 2.27
CA ALA A 440 -43.35 13.91 2.08
C ALA A 440 -43.09 14.40 0.66
#